data_AF-A0A0D0CXQ0-F1
#
_entry.id   AF-A0A0D0CXQ0-F1
#
_cell.length_a   1.000
_cell.length_b   1.000
_cell.length_c   1.000
_cell.angle_alpha   90.00
_cell.angle_beta   90.00
_cell.angle_gamma   90.00
#
_symmetry.space_group_name_H-M   'P 1'
#
loop_
_entity.id
_entity.type
_entity.pdbx_description
1 polymer ?
#
loop_
_entity_poly.entity_id
_entity_poly.type
_entity_poly.pdbx_seq_one_letter_code
_entity_poly.pdbx_strand_id
1 'polypeptide(L)' 'GHLDVVKLLVKKGVHPRTQNADSHTPLDLARMNDHDSIVGVLSIASSVLLSTDS' A
#
# COMPACT_ATOMS: atom_id res chain seq x y z
N GLY A 1 -13.23 8.60 -0.13
CA GLY A 1 -12.04 7.72 -0.04
C GLY A 1 -11.70 7.44 1.42
N HIS A 2 -11.29 6.22 1.75
CA HIS A 2 -10.99 5.79 3.13
C HIS A 2 -9.47 5.86 3.43
N LEU A 3 -8.88 7.05 3.29
CA LEU A 3 -7.43 7.24 3.43
C LEU A 3 -6.90 6.87 4.82
N ASP A 4 -7.67 7.13 5.86
CA ASP A 4 -7.28 6.87 7.25
C ASP A 4 -7.22 5.37 7.55
N VAL A 5 -8.09 4.58 6.91
CA VAL A 5 -8.08 3.12 6.99
C VAL A 5 -6.82 2.56 6.34
N VAL A 6 -6.40 3.11 5.19
CA VAL A 6 -5.16 2.70 4.51
C VAL A 6 -3.94 3.02 5.37
N LYS A 7 -3.87 4.23 5.95
CA LYS A 7 -2.78 4.61 6.86
C LYS A 7 -2.71 3.70 8.09
N LEU A 8 -3.86 3.32 8.65
CA LEU A 8 -3.92 2.39 9.79
C LEU A 8 -3.44 0.99 9.40
N LEU A 9 -3.81 0.49 8.22
CA LEU A 9 -3.39 -0.82 7.71
C LEU A 9 -1.89 -0.87 7.43
N VAL A 10 -1.33 0.16 6.80
CA VAL A 10 0.13 0.27 6.60
C VAL A 10 0.87 0.29 7.94
N LYS A 11 0.37 1.05 8.92
CA LYS A 11 0.97 1.12 10.26
C LYS A 11 0.90 -0.20 11.03
N LYS A 12 -0.06 -1.07 10.71
CA LYS A 12 -0.20 -2.41 11.31
C LYS A 12 0.78 -3.44 10.76
N GLY A 13 1.67 -3.06 9.84
CA GLY A 13 2.67 -3.97 9.26
C GLY A 13 2.13 -4.79 8.09
N VAL A 14 1.03 -4.36 7.46
CA VAL A 14 0.59 -4.96 6.20
C VAL A 14 1.66 -4.71 5.16
N HIS A 15 2.30 -5.77 4.69
CA HIS A 15 3.30 -5.65 3.64
C HIS A 15 2.62 -5.13 2.37
N PRO A 16 3.05 -3.99 1.80
CA PRO A 16 2.43 -3.39 0.62
C PRO A 16 2.60 -4.26 -0.64
N ARG A 17 3.39 -5.34 -0.55
CA ARG A 17 3.56 -6.37 -1.59
C ARG A 17 2.67 -7.60 -1.39
N THR A 18 1.89 -7.69 -0.32
CA THR A 18 0.95 -8.81 -0.14
C THR A 18 -0.06 -8.81 -1.27
N GLN A 19 -0.09 -9.87 -2.05
CA GLN A 19 -1.05 -10.03 -3.12
C GLN A 19 -2.36 -10.62 -2.59
N ASN A 20 -3.48 -10.20 -3.16
CA ASN A 20 -4.76 -10.86 -2.97
C ASN A 20 -4.82 -12.17 -3.79
N ALA A 21 -5.95 -12.89 -3.72
CA ALA A 21 -6.16 -14.13 -4.48
C ALA A 21 -6.05 -13.96 -6.00
N ASP A 22 -6.23 -12.73 -6.50
CA ASP A 22 -6.12 -12.37 -7.92
C ASP A 22 -4.72 -11.88 -8.32
N SER A 23 -3.73 -12.05 -7.44
CA SER A 23 -2.35 -11.57 -7.64
C SER A 23 -2.20 -10.04 -7.71
N HIS A 24 -3.19 -9.26 -7.24
CA HIS A 24 -3.10 -7.81 -7.14
C HIS A 24 -2.54 -7.37 -5.79
N THR A 25 -1.58 -6.43 -5.82
CA THR A 25 -1.15 -5.74 -4.61
C THR A 25 -2.14 -4.63 -4.22
N PRO A 26 -2.12 -4.14 -2.97
CA PRO A 26 -2.84 -2.95 -2.58
C PRO A 26 -2.59 -1.75 -3.51
N LEU A 27 -1.36 -1.63 -4.05
CA LEU A 27 -0.98 -0.57 -4.97
C LEU A 27 -1.64 -0.75 -6.34
N ASP A 28 -1.73 -1.98 -6.84
CA ASP A 28 -2.44 -2.29 -8.09
C ASP A 28 -3.93 -1.96 -7.96
N LEU A 29 -4.55 -2.37 -6.85
CA LEU A 29 -5.96 -2.05 -6.59
C LEU A 29 -6.18 -0.54 -6.47
N ALA A 30 -5.28 0.21 -5.85
CA ALA A 30 -5.37 1.67 -5.75
C ALA A 30 -5.27 2.35 -7.13
N ARG A 31 -4.37 1.85 -7.99
CA ARG A 31 -4.16 2.36 -9.35
C ARG A 31 -5.32 2.02 -10.29
N MET A 32 -5.89 0.82 -10.15
CA MET A 32 -7.05 0.39 -10.96
C MET A 32 -8.34 1.16 -10.62
N ASN A 33 -8.43 1.73 -9.41
CA ASN A 33 -9.60 2.48 -8.95
C ASN A 33 -9.36 4.00 -8.96
N ASP A 34 -8.32 4.50 -9.63
CA ASP A 34 -7.94 5.93 -9.68
C ASP A 34 -7.87 6.60 -8.30
N HIS A 35 -7.39 5.85 -7.30
CA HIS A 35 -7.24 6.33 -5.93
C HIS A 35 -5.83 6.92 -5.70
N ASP A 36 -5.49 8.03 -6.38
CA ASP A 36 -4.15 8.65 -6.34
C ASP A 36 -3.62 8.95 -4.93
N SER A 37 -4.52 9.37 -4.05
CA SER A 37 -4.19 9.63 -2.64
C SER A 37 -3.72 8.35 -1.90
N ILE A 38 -4.27 7.19 -2.25
CA ILE A 38 -3.89 5.88 -1.72
C ILE A 38 -2.58 5.40 -2.36
N VAL A 39 -2.40 5.66 -3.67
CA VAL A 39 -1.16 5.36 -4.39
C VAL A 39 0.03 6.04 -3.73
N GLY A 40 -0.10 7.32 -3.37
CA GLY A 40 0.96 8.06 -2.66
C GLY A 40 1.34 7.42 -1.32
N VAL A 41 0.35 7.05 -0.51
CA VAL A 41 0.58 6.41 0.80
C VAL A 41 1.25 5.04 0.66
N LEU A 42 0.79 4.21 -0.28
CA LEU A 42 1.34 2.86 -0.51
C LEU A 42 2.73 2.90 -1.15
N SER A 43 3.00 3.86 -2.03
CA SER A 43 4.33 4.07 -2.63
C SER A 43 5.37 4.43 -1.57
N ILE A 44 5.04 5.37 -0.67
CA ILE A 44 5.90 5.74 0.46
C ILE A 44 6.10 4.54 1.38
N ALA A 45 5.04 3.79 1.71
CA ALA A 45 5.12 2.61 2.57
C ALA A 45 6.06 1.52 2.01
N SER A 46 6.00 1.26 0.69
CA SER A 46 6.92 0.33 0.01
C SER A 46 8.37 0.80 0.07
N SER A 47 8.61 2.10 -0.15
CA SER A 47 9.96 2.68 -0.12
C SER A 47 10.61 2.61 1.27
N VAL A 48 9.84 2.88 2.32
CA VAL A 48 10.32 2.87 3.71
C VAL A 48 10.71 1.46 4.17
N LEU A 49 9.96 0.42 3.78
CA LEU A 49 10.30 -0.97 4.11
C LEU A 49 11.55 -1.50 3.39
N LEU A 50 11.91 -0.96 2.22
CA LEU A 50 13.13 -1.34 1.49
C LEU A 50 14.41 -0.78 2.13
N SER A 51 14.29 0.15 3.09
CA SER A 51 15.42 0.86 3.69
C SER A 51 15.82 0.34 5.07
N THR A 52 15.13 -0.67 5.61
CA THR A 52 15.38 -1.20 6.97
C THR A 52 16.12 -2.54 7.01
N ASP A 53 16.73 -2.97 5.91
CA ASP A 53 17.60 -4.15 5.87
C ASP A 53 19.04 -3.76 5.47
N SER A 54 19.65 -2.90 6.29
CA SER A 54 21.10 -2.62 6.28
C SER A 54 21.60 -2.43 7.70
#